data_AF-A0A6V8CS29-F1
#
_entry.id   AF-A0A6V8CS29-F1
#
_cell.length_a   1.000
_cell.length_b   1.000
_cell.length_c   1.000
_cell.angle_alpha   90.00
_cell.angle_beta   90.00
_cell.angle_gamma   90.00
#
_symmetry.space_group_name_H-M   'P 1'
#
loop_
_entity.id
_entity.type
_entity.pdbx_description
1 polymer ?
#
loop_
_entity_poly.entity_id
_entity_poly.type
_entity_poly.pdbx_seq_one_letter_code
_entity_poly.pdbx_strand_id
1 'polypeptide(L)' 'IVVGGAKVPGEVYGICQYNVGIGNQPHSEVAALAVFLRDLLPTGSSPFEFLGGEIDIVPSVSNKHVNQVGTNEDE' A
#
# COMPACT_ATOMS: atom_id res chain seq x y z
N ILE A 1 -5.21 4.64 10.08
CA ILE A 1 -4.90 3.21 10.35
C ILE A 1 -3.61 3.19 11.16
N VAL A 2 -3.57 2.47 12.26
CA VAL A 2 -2.36 2.30 13.06
C VAL A 2 -1.83 0.89 12.83
N VAL A 3 -0.53 0.78 12.51
CA VAL A 3 0.19 -0.49 12.47
C VAL A 3 1.36 -0.43 13.44
N GLY A 4 1.65 -1.55 14.09
CA GLY A 4 2.75 -1.67 15.03
C GLY A 4 4.09 -1.95 14.37
N GLY A 5 5.13 -2.01 15.21
CA GLY A 5 6.41 -2.65 14.88
C GLY A 5 6.70 -3.73 15.92
N ALA A 6 7.89 -3.70 16.55
CA ALA A 6 8.30 -4.72 17.53
C ALA A 6 7.35 -4.87 18.73
N LYS A 7 6.83 -3.77 19.28
CA LYS A 7 5.85 -3.78 20.38
C LYS A 7 4.96 -2.54 20.34
N VAL A 8 3.65 -2.74 20.41
CA VAL A 8 2.66 -1.64 20.46
C VAL A 8 2.40 -1.26 21.92
N PRO A 9 2.47 0.05 22.29
CA PRO A 9 2.07 0.51 23.62
C PRO A 9 0.59 0.22 23.91
N GLY A 10 0.27 -0.17 25.15
CA GLY A 10 -1.08 -0.56 25.54
C GLY A 10 -2.14 0.54 25.36
N GLU A 11 -1.75 1.80 25.56
CA GLU A 11 -2.63 2.97 25.43
C GLU A 11 -3.25 3.10 24.04
N VAL A 12 -2.51 2.69 23.00
CA VAL A 12 -2.98 2.73 21.60
C VAL A 12 -4.26 1.93 21.43
N TYR A 13 -4.37 0.76 22.09
CA TYR A 13 -5.56 -0.08 22.03
C TYR A 13 -6.81 0.60 22.61
N GLY A 14 -6.63 1.50 23.59
CA GLY A 14 -7.71 2.25 24.22
C GLY A 14 -8.12 3.51 23.45
N ILE A 15 -7.22 4.09 22.64
CA ILE A 15 -7.50 5.28 21.82
C ILE A 15 -8.22 4.90 20.52
N CYS A 16 -7.89 3.72 19.96
CA CYS A 16 -8.47 3.24 18.70
C CYS A 16 -9.96 2.87 18.83
N GLN A 17 -10.76 3.22 17.82
CA GLN A 17 -12.18 2.83 17.77
C GLN A 17 -12.35 1.33 17.50
N TYR A 18 -11.39 0.72 16.79
CA TYR A 18 -11.39 -0.70 16.46
C TYR A 18 -9.99 -1.28 16.65
N ASN A 19 -9.93 -2.49 17.21
CA ASN A 19 -8.72 -3.31 17.27
C ASN A 19 -8.97 -4.54 16.39
N VAL A 20 -8.36 -4.57 15.20
CA VAL A 20 -8.63 -5.58 14.16
C VAL A 20 -7.42 -6.48 13.96
N GLY A 21 -7.63 -7.80 14.00
CA GLY A 21 -6.62 -8.79 13.64
C GLY A 21 -6.75 -9.22 12.18
N ILE A 22 -5.66 -9.13 11.42
CA ILE A 22 -5.59 -9.64 10.05
C ILE A 22 -5.08 -11.08 10.10
N GLY A 23 -5.99 -12.03 10.38
CA GLY A 23 -5.58 -13.37 10.81
C GLY A 23 -5.04 -13.38 12.25
N ASN A 24 -4.76 -14.59 12.76
CA ASN A 24 -4.39 -14.81 14.17
C ASN A 24 -2.97 -15.39 14.34
N GLN A 25 -2.17 -15.41 13.29
CA GLN A 25 -0.76 -15.85 13.34
C GLN A 25 0.16 -14.63 13.43
N PRO A 26 1.30 -14.73 14.14
CA PRO A 26 2.27 -13.66 14.15
C PRO A 26 2.90 -13.50 12.76
N HIS A 27 2.76 -12.31 12.16
CA HIS A 27 3.36 -11.96 10.87
C HIS A 27 3.63 -10.45 10.79
N SER A 28 4.04 -9.97 9.61
CA SER A 28 4.40 -8.57 9.40
C SER A 28 3.20 -7.62 9.42
N GLU A 29 3.43 -6.47 10.04
CA GLU A 29 2.64 -5.25 9.96
C GLU A 29 2.41 -4.76 8.51
N VAL A 30 3.40 -4.96 7.62
CA VAL A 30 3.30 -4.58 6.19
C VAL A 30 2.27 -5.46 5.50
N ALA A 31 2.29 -6.77 5.77
CA ALA A 31 1.32 -7.71 5.23
C ALA A 31 -0.09 -7.44 5.77
N ALA A 32 -0.21 -7.15 7.08
CA ALA A 32 -1.48 -6.77 7.69
C ALA A 32 -2.09 -5.55 7.00
N LEU A 33 -1.28 -4.50 6.79
CA LEU A 33 -1.73 -3.27 6.13
C LEU A 33 -2.16 -3.51 4.69
N ALA A 34 -1.38 -4.28 3.92
CA ALA A 34 -1.68 -4.56 2.52
C ALA A 34 -3.04 -5.29 2.36
N VAL A 35 -3.28 -6.32 3.15
CA VAL A 35 -4.55 -7.06 3.13
C VAL A 35 -5.70 -6.18 3.62
N PHE A 36 -5.49 -5.43 4.70
CA PHE A 36 -6.51 -4.52 5.23
C PHE A 36 -6.93 -3.47 4.19
N LEU A 37 -5.97 -2.84 3.51
CA LEU A 37 -6.26 -1.83 2.49
C LEU A 37 -6.93 -2.43 1.24
N ARG A 38 -6.51 -3.63 0.81
CA ARG A 38 -7.16 -4.35 -0.29
C ARG A 38 -8.64 -4.58 -0.03
N ASP A 39 -8.99 -4.94 1.20
CA ASP A 39 -10.37 -5.28 1.57
C ASP A 39 -11.19 -4.04 2.00
N LEU A 40 -10.51 -2.97 2.47
CA LEU A 40 -11.15 -1.69 2.82
C LEU A 40 -11.52 -0.87 1.57
N LEU A 41 -10.68 -0.90 0.54
CA LEU A 41 -10.89 -0.13 -0.68
C LEU A 41 -11.92 -0.81 -1.60
N PRO A 42 -12.69 -0.04 -2.40
CA PRO A 42 -13.66 -0.62 -3.33
C PRO A 42 -13.04 -1.62 -4.29
N THR A 43 -13.71 -2.75 -4.48
CA THR A 43 -13.26 -3.75 -5.46
C THR A 43 -13.39 -3.20 -6.88
N GLY A 44 -12.36 -3.42 -7.71
CA GLY A 44 -12.38 -3.05 -9.13
C GLY A 44 -11.92 -1.63 -9.46
N SER A 45 -11.45 -0.84 -8.48
CA SER A 45 -10.70 0.38 -8.81
C SER A 45 -9.38 -0.01 -9.47
N SER A 46 -9.10 0.61 -10.63
CA SER A 46 -7.77 0.56 -11.26
C SER A 46 -6.69 0.95 -10.25
N PRO A 47 -5.48 0.37 -10.31
CA PRO A 47 -4.35 0.90 -9.55
C PRO A 47 -4.31 2.42 -9.70
N PHE A 48 -4.09 3.12 -8.58
CA PHE A 48 -4.02 4.56 -8.58
C PHE A 48 -2.89 5.00 -9.53
N GLU A 49 -3.24 5.77 -10.57
CA GLU A 49 -2.24 6.36 -11.45
C GLU A 49 -1.65 7.59 -10.76
N PHE A 50 -0.35 7.55 -10.51
CA PHE A 50 0.38 8.68 -9.96
C PHE A 50 0.74 9.64 -11.11
N LEU A 51 0.03 10.76 -11.19
CA LEU A 51 0.32 11.81 -12.17
C LEU A 51 1.70 12.43 -11.90
N GLY A 52 2.47 12.69 -12.97
CA GLY A 52 3.79 13.30 -12.87
C GLY A 52 4.91 12.36 -12.43
N GLY A 53 4.71 11.04 -12.49
CA GLY A 53 5.79 10.08 -12.29
C GLY A 53 6.85 10.18 -13.39
N GLU A 54 8.12 10.12 -13.03
CA GLU A 54 9.23 10.11 -14.00
C GLU A 54 9.33 8.78 -14.75
N ILE A 55 8.85 7.70 -14.14
CA ILE A 55 8.96 6.33 -14.63
C ILE A 55 7.60 5.65 -14.58
N ASP A 56 7.25 4.95 -15.65
CA ASP A 56 6.11 4.04 -15.71
C ASP A 56 6.57 2.62 -16.10
N ILE A 57 5.99 1.61 -15.44
CA ILE A 57 6.34 0.20 -15.66
C ILE A 57 5.19 -0.48 -16.38
N VAL A 58 5.43 -0.86 -17.64
CA VAL A 58 4.42 -1.53 -18.47
C VAL A 58 4.38 -3.02 -18.13
N PRO A 59 3.22 -3.59 -17.75
CA PRO A 59 3.09 -5.03 -17.53
C PRO A 59 3.52 -5.82 -18.78
N SER A 60 4.40 -6.80 -18.60
CA SER A 60 4.90 -7.66 -19.67
C SER A 60 4.93 -9.11 -19.23
N VAL A 61 4.60 -10.02 -20.15
CA VAL A 61 4.64 -11.48 -19.91
C VAL A 61 6.05 -11.94 -19.56
N SER A 62 7.06 -11.29 -20.12
CA SER A 62 8.48 -11.53 -19.82
C SER A 62 9.28 -10.24 -20.02
N ASN A 63 10.42 -10.15 -19.33
CA ASN A 63 11.30 -8.97 -19.32
C ASN A 63 10.72 -7.75 -18.56
N LYS A 64 11.59 -6.77 -18.31
CA LYS A 64 11.24 -5.50 -17.68
C LYS A 64 11.04 -4.44 -18.76
N HIS A 65 9.84 -3.90 -18.89
CA HIS A 65 9.55 -2.77 -19.78
C HIS A 65 9.35 -1.50 -18.95
N VAL A 66 10.14 -0.46 -19.24
CA VAL A 66 10.19 0.78 -18.47
C VAL A 66 10.08 1.96 -19.44
N ASN A 67 9.12 2.84 -19.20
CA ASN A 67 8.98 4.12 -19.89
C ASN A 67 9.55 5.23 -19.00
N GLN A 68 10.38 6.11 -19.57
CA GLN A 68 10.73 7.39 -18.96
C GLN A 68 9.65 8.39 -19.39
N VAL A 69 8.80 8.80 -18.45
CA VAL A 69 7.63 9.64 -18.72
C VAL A 69 7.94 11.12 -18.58
N GLY A 70 9.08 11.47 -17.96
CA GLY A 70 9.71 12.80 -17.85
C GLY A 70 8.79 13.98 -18.18
N THR A 71 8.42 14.77 -17.17
CA THR A 71 7.78 16.07 -17.44
C THR A 71 8.74 16.87 -18.31
N ASN A 72 8.40 17.10 -19.58
CA ASN A 72 9.13 18.05 -20.41
C ASN A 72 8.96 19.41 -19.72
N GLU A 73 9.95 19.83 -18.91
CA GLU A 73 10.06 21.20 -18.38
C GLU A 73 10.59 22.18 -19.45
N ASP A 74 10.50 21.82 -20.73
CA ASP A 74 10.79 22.71 -21.85
C ASP A 74 9.48 23.27 -22.44
N GLU A 75 8.83 24.18 -21.70
CA GLU A 75 8.14 25.38 -22.20
C GLU A 75 7.87 26.39 -21.07
#